data_AF-A0A3P1WIB7-F1
#
_entry.id   AF-A0A3P1WIB7-F1
#
_cell.length_a   1.000
_cell.length_b   1.000
_cell.length_c   1.000
_cell.angle_alpha   90.00
_cell.angle_beta   90.00
_cell.angle_gamma   90.00
#
_symmetry.space_group_name_H-M   'P 1'
#
loop_
_entity.id
_entity.type
_entity.pdbx_description
1 polymer ?
#
loop_
_entity_poly.entity_id
_entity_poly.type
_entity_poly.pdbx_seq_one_letter_code
_entity_poly.pdbx_strand_id
1 'polypeptide(L)'
;SSKAGNYTVDASLEADKNIHQSVTVTVVPNREQSVIILNAGSGSTIANNTDTVTMTASVKDVYGHSLPDEDVKFTLPASMTGNFTLSSDTTRTDSHGNAVVT
;
A
#
# COMPACT_ATOMS: atom_id res chain seq x y z
N SER A 1 -1.82 19.52 2.50
CA SER A 1 -1.75 18.06 2.55
C SER A 1 -0.90 17.68 3.75
N SER A 2 -1.45 16.97 4.73
CA SER A 2 -0.70 16.43 5.86
C SER A 2 -0.13 15.08 5.48
N LYS A 3 1.20 14.94 5.48
CA LYS A 3 1.85 13.66 5.16
C LYS A 3 1.56 12.66 6.30
N ALA A 4 1.21 11.41 5.99
CA ALA A 4 1.13 10.38 7.02
C ALA A 4 2.49 10.18 7.71
N GLY A 5 2.50 9.96 9.02
CA GLY A 5 3.72 9.78 9.80
C GLY A 5 3.60 10.27 11.24
N ASN A 6 4.69 10.13 11.98
CA ASN A 6 4.82 10.61 13.35
C ASN A 6 5.47 11.99 13.35
N TYR A 7 4.85 12.93 14.06
CA TYR A 7 5.30 14.31 14.20
C TYR A 7 5.49 14.62 15.67
N THR A 8 6.68 15.05 16.04
CA THR A 8 6.95 15.51 17.41
C THR A 8 6.71 17.01 17.47
N VAL A 9 5.91 17.44 18.44
CA VAL A 9 5.67 18.85 18.76
C VAL A 9 6.30 19.13 20.11
N ASP A 10 7.15 20.14 20.14
CA ASP A 10 7.86 20.58 21.35
C ASP A 10 7.25 21.89 21.86
N ALA A 11 7.01 21.95 23.17
CA ALA A 11 6.64 23.16 23.89
C ALA A 11 7.73 23.47 24.92
N SER A 12 8.22 24.71 24.93
CA SER A 12 9.22 25.18 25.90
C SER A 12 8.89 26.58 26.39
N LEU A 13 9.33 26.93 27.61
CA LEU A 13 9.31 28.33 28.03
C LEU A 13 10.39 29.12 27.28
N GLU A 14 10.01 30.27 26.72
CA GLU A 14 10.95 31.15 26.02
C GLU A 14 12.08 31.66 26.94
N ALA A 15 11.73 31.96 28.19
CA ALA A 15 12.66 32.50 29.19
C ALA A 15 13.60 31.43 29.80
N ASP A 16 13.21 30.16 29.77
CA ASP A 16 14.04 29.03 30.25
C ASP A 16 13.78 27.78 29.42
N LYS A 17 14.65 27.54 28.43
CA LYS A 17 14.54 26.42 27.49
C LYS A 17 14.73 25.05 28.14
N ASN A 18 15.21 24.99 29.39
CA ASN A 18 15.31 23.73 30.12
C ASN A 18 13.92 23.21 30.57
N ILE A 19 12.93 24.10 30.64
CA ILE A 19 11.53 23.73 30.90
C ILE A 19 10.87 23.48 29.55
N HIS A 20 10.84 22.21 29.14
CA HIS A 20 10.22 21.78 27.88
C HIS A 20 9.49 20.44 28.02
N GLN A 21 8.58 20.19 27.09
CA GLN A 21 7.84 18.94 26.95
C GLN A 21 7.63 18.64 25.46
N SER A 22 7.79 17.38 25.09
CA SER A 22 7.50 16.89 23.74
C SER A 22 6.25 16.01 23.74
N VAL A 23 5.46 16.06 22.66
CA VAL A 23 4.35 15.15 22.38
C VAL A 23 4.48 14.64 20.95
N THR A 24 4.25 13.33 20.75
CA THR A 24 4.19 12.73 19.41
C THR A 24 2.74 12.65 18.93
N VAL A 25 2.48 13.22 17.76
CA VAL A 25 1.22 13.12 17.02
C VAL A 25 1.41 12.12 15.89
N THR A 26 0.54 11.12 15.82
CA THR A 26 0.52 10.15 14.71
C THR A 26 -0.55 10.54 13.71
N VAL A 27 -0.16 10.82 12.47
CA VAL A 27 -1.06 11.04 11.34
C VAL A 27 -1.10 9.75 10.52
N VAL A 28 -2.28 9.14 10.42
CA VAL A 28 -2.47 7.90 9.66
C VAL A 28 -3.07 8.18 8.27
N PRO A 29 -2.84 7.32 7.26
CA PRO A 29 -3.50 7.42 5.96
C PRO A 29 -5.03 7.38 6.06
N ASN A 30 -5.72 8.07 5.15
CA ASN A 30 -7.18 8.05 5.11
C ASN A 30 -7.72 6.79 4.41
N ARG A 31 -8.13 5.79 5.20
CA ARG A 31 -8.70 4.52 4.71
C ARG A 31 -10.04 4.66 4.01
N GLU A 32 -10.88 5.61 4.42
CA GLU A 32 -12.20 5.81 3.81
C GLU A 32 -12.10 6.38 2.39
N GLN A 33 -10.97 7.02 2.07
CA GLN A 33 -10.67 7.59 0.77
C GLN A 33 -9.51 6.84 0.08
N SER A 34 -9.45 5.52 0.23
CA SER A 34 -8.44 4.70 -0.44
C SER A 34 -8.75 4.50 -1.93
N VAL A 35 -7.68 4.44 -2.73
CA VAL A 35 -7.67 4.11 -4.14
C VAL A 35 -6.71 2.94 -4.34
N ILE A 36 -7.09 2.00 -5.21
CA ILE A 36 -6.28 0.86 -5.62
C ILE A 36 -5.92 0.97 -7.11
N ILE A 37 -4.65 0.75 -7.43
CA ILE A 37 -4.15 0.71 -8.81
C ILE A 37 -3.49 -0.65 -9.03
N LEU A 38 -3.98 -1.39 -10.03
CA LEU A 38 -3.43 -2.70 -10.39
C LEU A 38 -2.51 -2.56 -11.61
N ASN A 39 -1.26 -2.99 -11.48
CA ASN A 39 -0.30 -3.05 -12.56
C ASN A 39 0.12 -4.51 -12.79
N ALA A 40 -0.05 -5.00 -14.01
CA ALA A 40 0.68 -6.18 -14.45
C ALA A 40 2.10 -5.74 -14.83
N GLY A 41 3.11 -6.57 -14.57
CA GLY A 41 4.51 -6.30 -14.94
C GLY A 41 4.69 -6.12 -16.45
N SER A 42 5.35 -7.05 -17.13
CA SER A 42 5.33 -7.04 -18.60
C SER A 42 3.93 -7.44 -19.06
N GLY A 43 3.11 -6.47 -19.50
CA GLY A 43 1.72 -6.66 -19.93
C GLY A 43 1.50 -7.61 -21.12
N SER A 44 2.52 -8.35 -21.55
CA SER A 44 2.44 -9.46 -22.49
C SER A 44 3.38 -10.58 -22.05
N THR A 45 2.87 -11.80 -22.01
CA THR A 45 3.60 -13.02 -21.70
C THR A 45 3.27 -14.09 -22.74
N ILE A 46 4.14 -15.07 -22.95
CA ILE A 46 3.87 -16.17 -23.87
C ILE A 46 3.04 -17.20 -23.10
N ALA A 47 1.87 -17.57 -23.61
CA ALA A 47 1.03 -18.62 -23.02
C ALA A 47 1.60 -20.02 -23.29
N ASN A 48 2.79 -20.30 -22.76
CA ASN A 48 3.56 -21.53 -22.93
C ASN A 48 3.49 -22.46 -21.69
N ASN A 49 2.63 -22.16 -20.72
CA ASN A 49 2.51 -22.84 -19.42
C ASN A 49 3.77 -22.81 -18.54
N THR A 50 4.76 -21.96 -18.85
CA THR A 50 5.98 -21.77 -18.04
C THR A 50 6.22 -20.32 -17.64
N ASP A 51 5.68 -19.36 -18.38
CA ASP A 51 5.85 -17.95 -18.06
C ASP A 51 4.96 -17.52 -16.89
N THR A 52 5.52 -16.67 -16.01
CA THR A 52 4.83 -16.09 -14.85
C THR A 52 4.68 -14.59 -15.02
N VAL A 53 3.53 -14.03 -14.63
CA VAL A 53 3.28 -12.58 -14.68
C VAL A 53 3.13 -12.04 -13.27
N THR A 54 4.06 -11.20 -12.83
CA THR A 54 3.90 -10.49 -11.56
C THR A 54 2.81 -9.41 -11.69
N MET A 55 1.84 -9.45 -10.80
CA MET A 55 0.83 -8.40 -10.64
C MET A 55 1.05 -7.69 -9.31
N THR A 56 1.07 -6.36 -9.35
CA THR A 56 1.22 -5.50 -8.17
C THR A 56 0.01 -4.60 -8.04
N ALA A 57 -0.74 -4.77 -6.96
CA ALA A 57 -1.77 -3.84 -6.54
C ALA A 57 -1.17 -2.83 -5.56
N SER A 58 -1.23 -1.54 -5.88
CA SER A 58 -0.80 -0.44 -5.01
C SER A 58 -2.02 0.23 -4.38
N VAL A 59 -2.08 0.25 -3.05
CA VAL A 59 -3.16 0.83 -2.24
C VAL A 59 -2.67 2.11 -1.56
N LYS A 60 -3.33 3.23 -1.85
CA LYS A 60 -3.00 4.55 -1.30
C LYS A 60 -4.27 5.32 -0.96
N ASP A 61 -4.21 6.29 -0.05
CA ASP A 61 -5.29 7.27 0.08
C ASP A 61 -5.29 8.26 -1.10
N VAL A 62 -6.36 9.04 -1.27
CA VAL A 62 -6.46 10.09 -2.30
C VAL A 62 -5.35 11.15 -2.22
N TYR A 63 -4.64 11.23 -1.10
CA TYR A 63 -3.52 12.15 -0.88
C TYR A 63 -2.15 11.51 -1.21
N GLY A 64 -2.14 10.24 -1.60
CA GLY A 64 -0.95 9.49 -2.02
C GLY A 64 -0.21 8.79 -0.88
N HIS A 65 -0.74 8.75 0.33
CA HIS A 65 -0.14 7.98 1.43
C HIS A 65 -0.41 6.50 1.25
N SER A 66 0.62 5.68 1.43
CA SER A 66 0.51 4.23 1.27
C SER A 66 -0.22 3.60 2.45
N LEU A 67 -1.05 2.60 2.19
CA LEU A 67 -1.78 1.86 3.22
C LEU A 67 -1.13 0.47 3.40
N PRO A 68 -0.29 0.28 4.43
CA PRO A 68 0.26 -1.02 4.76
C PRO A 68 -0.74 -1.90 5.50
N ASP A 69 -0.48 -3.21 5.48
CA ASP A 69 -1.22 -4.23 6.23
C ASP A 69 -2.71 -4.37 5.82
N GLU A 70 -3.05 -4.02 4.58
CA GLU A 70 -4.40 -4.18 4.01
C GLU A 70 -4.51 -5.47 3.19
N ASP A 71 -5.61 -6.22 3.38
CA ASP A 71 -5.87 -7.42 2.59
C ASP A 71 -6.39 -7.05 1.19
N VAL A 72 -5.69 -7.50 0.15
CA VAL A 72 -6.06 -7.29 -1.25
C VAL A 72 -6.42 -8.62 -1.89
N LYS A 73 -7.66 -8.72 -2.37
CA LYS A 73 -8.17 -9.87 -3.09
C LYS A 73 -7.89 -9.75 -4.59
N PHE A 74 -7.30 -10.79 -5.17
CA PHE A 74 -7.09 -10.93 -6.61
C PHE A 74 -8.08 -11.96 -7.16
N THR A 75 -8.63 -11.67 -8.34
CA THR A 75 -9.57 -12.58 -9.00
C THR A 75 -9.26 -12.65 -10.48
N LEU A 76 -9.21 -13.87 -11.02
CA LEU A 76 -9.16 -14.08 -12.46
C LEU A 76 -10.57 -13.93 -13.06
N PRO A 77 -10.69 -13.31 -14.25
CA PRO A 77 -11.99 -13.20 -14.91
C PRO A 77 -12.47 -14.58 -15.36
N ALA A 78 -13.78 -14.84 -15.27
CA ALA A 78 -14.37 -16.12 -15.67
C ALA A 78 -14.17 -16.45 -17.17
N SER A 79 -13.90 -15.43 -18.01
CA SER A 79 -13.58 -15.59 -19.42
C SER A 79 -12.15 -16.04 -19.70
N MET A 80 -11.29 -16.13 -18.68
CA MET A 80 -9.92 -16.61 -18.84
C MET A 80 -9.95 -18.10 -19.17
N THR A 81 -9.35 -18.48 -20.30
CA THR A 81 -9.27 -19.87 -20.77
C THR A 81 -7.83 -20.36 -20.64
N GLY A 82 -7.63 -21.62 -20.20
CA GLY A 82 -6.30 -22.19 -19.93
C GLY A 82 -6.02 -22.41 -18.43
N ASN A 83 -4.85 -22.99 -18.12
CA ASN A 83 -4.42 -23.29 -16.74
C ASN A 83 -3.75 -22.07 -16.10
N PHE A 84 -4.53 -21.03 -15.83
CA PHE A 84 -4.05 -19.87 -15.08
C PHE A 84 -4.33 -20.06 -13.60
N THR A 85 -3.32 -19.86 -12.78
CA THR A 85 -3.40 -19.95 -11.32
C THR A 85 -2.74 -18.73 -10.73
N LEU A 86 -3.39 -18.10 -9.75
CA LEU A 86 -2.74 -17.11 -8.90
C LEU A 86 -1.91 -17.84 -7.84
N SER A 87 -0.75 -17.29 -7.48
CA SER A 87 0.01 -17.77 -6.32
C SER A 87 -0.74 -17.62 -5.00
N SER A 88 -1.70 -16.68 -4.92
CA SER A 88 -2.67 -16.57 -3.83
C SER A 88 -3.90 -15.76 -4.27
N ASP A 89 -5.07 -16.08 -3.73
CA ASP A 89 -6.31 -15.30 -3.94
C ASP A 89 -6.31 -14.00 -3.13
N THR A 90 -5.53 -13.93 -2.05
CA THR A 90 -5.44 -12.75 -1.18
C THR A 90 -4.02 -12.60 -0.66
N THR A 91 -3.52 -11.37 -0.67
CA THR A 91 -2.21 -11.02 -0.11
C THR A 91 -2.30 -9.66 0.58
N ARG A 92 -1.40 -9.42 1.52
CA ARG A 92 -1.42 -8.21 2.36
C ARG A 92 -0.45 -7.17 1.83
N THR A 93 -0.82 -5.89 1.88
CA THR A 93 0.06 -4.80 1.44
C THR A 93 1.29 -4.66 2.34
N ASP A 94 2.44 -4.42 1.74
CA ASP A 94 3.69 -4.12 2.44
C ASP A 94 3.73 -2.68 3.01
N SER A 95 4.87 -2.28 3.59
CA SER A 95 5.08 -0.92 4.12
C SER A 95 4.92 0.20 3.07
N HIS A 96 4.96 -0.13 1.79
CA HIS A 96 4.77 0.78 0.66
C HIS A 96 3.37 0.70 0.05
N GLY A 97 2.45 -0.03 0.68
CA GLY A 97 1.08 -0.21 0.22
C GLY A 97 0.97 -1.15 -0.97
N ASN A 98 1.93 -2.04 -1.22
CA ASN A 98 1.92 -2.94 -2.37
C ASN A 98 1.59 -4.37 -1.98
N ALA A 99 0.64 -4.96 -2.69
CA ALA A 99 0.24 -6.36 -2.63
C ALA A 99 0.65 -7.04 -3.94
N VAL A 100 1.35 -8.18 -3.87
CA VAL A 100 1.94 -8.84 -5.05
C VAL A 100 1.47 -10.29 -5.17
N VAL A 101 1.08 -10.68 -6.37
CA VAL A 101 0.80 -12.07 -6.79
C VAL A 101 1.50 -12.38 -8.12
N THR A 102 1.58 -13.66 -8.47
CA THR A 102 2.16 -14.17 -9.73
C THR A 102 1.24 -15.19 -10.36
#